data_AF-A0A3B0QR59-F1
#
_entry.id   AF-A0A3B0QR59-F1
#
_cell.length_a   1.000
_cell.length_b   1.000
_cell.length_c   1.000
_cell.angle_alpha   90.00
_cell.angle_beta   90.00
_cell.angle_gamma   90.00
#
_symmetry.space_group_name_H-M   'P 1'
#
loop_
_entity.id
_entity.type
_entity.pdbx_description
1 polymer ?
#
loop_
_entity_poly.entity_id
_entity_poly.type
_entity_poly.pdbx_seq_one_letter_code
_entity_poly.pdbx_strand_id
1 'polypeptide(L)'
;MKKLTLIIILLSSLSSFAQKRTKIFFANFVECFYSEKAIESISIHNNPNGNKIAELSPLNEPHCWYKFAISESKDGWLKIENIIVLPACEENELNKDIGKYKGKWIKTKNLIINIGHSGETKIDCLIDKTDKGFAEIGYRFYSEPTINSEIAFCLKGYIESELIAINGTWAKLKIKHNEKEYVGWLERKYQCAYPWTTCPVYD
;
A
#
# COMPACT_ATOMS: atom_id res chain seq x y z
N MET A 1 -4.67 9.09 52.14
CA MET A 1 -4.64 8.19 50.95
C MET A 1 -5.77 8.48 49.94
N LYS A 2 -6.06 9.75 49.59
CA LYS A 2 -7.10 10.11 48.60
C LYS A 2 -6.57 10.86 47.37
N LYS A 3 -5.30 11.29 47.37
CA LYS A 3 -4.67 12.02 46.25
C LYS A 3 -3.90 11.13 45.27
N LEU A 4 -3.49 9.93 45.69
CA LEU A 4 -2.67 9.03 44.86
C LEU A 4 -3.52 8.27 43.80
N THR A 5 -4.80 8.03 44.09
CA THR A 5 -5.68 7.22 43.23
C THR A 5 -6.13 7.95 41.95
N LEU A 6 -6.14 9.30 41.97
CA LEU A 6 -6.59 10.10 40.82
C LEU A 6 -5.56 10.15 39.68
N ILE A 7 -4.27 9.99 40.00
CA ILE A 7 -3.17 10.09 39.02
C ILE A 7 -3.09 8.84 38.14
N ILE A 8 -3.42 7.67 38.68
CA ILE A 8 -3.34 6.38 37.95
C ILE A 8 -4.47 6.24 36.91
N ILE A 9 -5.64 6.83 37.17
CA ILE A 9 -6.78 6.81 36.23
C ILE A 9 -6.53 7.78 35.05
N LEU A 10 -5.83 8.89 35.29
CA LEU A 10 -5.50 9.83 34.21
C LEU A 10 -4.47 9.23 33.22
N LEU A 11 -3.45 8.55 33.75
CA LEU A 11 -2.37 7.95 32.96
C LEU A 11 -2.82 6.77 32.07
N SER A 12 -3.88 6.05 32.44
CA SER A 12 -4.40 4.92 31.65
C SER A 12 -5.27 5.35 30.45
N SER A 13 -5.77 6.60 30.44
CA SER A 13 -6.54 7.14 29.32
C SER A 13 -5.67 7.61 28.14
N LEU A 14 -4.43 8.01 28.39
CA LEU A 14 -3.54 8.59 27.37
C LEU A 14 -3.01 7.54 26.38
N SER A 15 -2.83 6.30 26.81
CA SER A 15 -2.30 5.20 25.98
C SER A 15 -3.32 4.66 24.97
N SER A 16 -4.62 4.89 25.20
CA SER A 16 -5.70 4.34 24.36
C SER A 16 -5.99 5.18 23.11
N PHE A 17 -5.51 6.43 23.04
CA PHE A 17 -5.74 7.31 21.90
C PHE A 17 -4.68 7.18 20.79
N ALA A 18 -3.47 6.70 21.10
CA ALA A 18 -2.37 6.60 20.14
C ALA A 18 -2.58 5.47 19.12
N GLN A 19 -3.06 4.29 19.56
CA GLN A 19 -3.26 3.14 18.66
C GLN A 19 -4.57 3.22 17.84
N LYS A 20 -5.53 4.05 18.24
CA LYS A 20 -6.81 4.21 17.53
C LYS A 20 -6.68 5.02 16.23
N ARG A 21 -5.68 5.91 16.14
CA ARG A 21 -5.53 6.83 15.00
C ARG A 21 -5.04 6.16 13.72
N THR A 22 -4.24 5.10 13.75
CA THR A 22 -3.71 4.49 12.53
C THR A 22 -4.66 3.45 11.91
N LYS A 23 -5.45 2.74 12.73
CA LYS A 23 -6.30 1.63 12.27
C LYS A 23 -7.51 2.06 11.44
N ILE A 24 -8.04 3.27 11.64
CA ILE A 24 -9.30 3.73 11.01
C ILE A 24 -9.09 4.30 9.60
N PHE A 25 -7.89 4.81 9.28
CA PHE A 25 -7.70 5.64 8.07
C PHE A 25 -7.24 4.88 6.83
N PHE A 26 -6.71 3.67 6.97
CA PHE A 26 -6.10 2.93 5.86
C PHE A 26 -6.87 1.66 5.47
N ALA A 27 -7.69 1.12 6.38
CA ALA A 27 -8.39 -0.16 6.22
C ALA A 27 -9.39 -0.22 5.03
N ASN A 28 -9.75 0.92 4.44
CA ASN A 28 -10.69 1.00 3.31
C ASN A 28 -10.03 1.40 1.99
N PHE A 29 -8.71 1.64 1.97
CA PHE A 29 -7.99 2.14 0.78
C PHE A 29 -6.90 1.17 0.36
N VAL A 30 -6.54 1.21 -0.92
CA VAL A 30 -5.29 0.58 -1.36
C VAL A 30 -4.15 1.39 -0.76
N GLU A 31 -3.22 0.68 -0.13
CA GLU A 31 -2.04 1.27 0.48
C GLU A 31 -0.82 0.97 -0.39
N CYS A 32 0.12 1.91 -0.48
CA CYS A 32 1.39 1.69 -1.16
C CYS A 32 2.51 2.49 -0.48
N PHE A 33 3.76 2.15 -0.77
CA PHE A 33 4.92 2.91 -0.30
C PHE A 33 5.77 3.38 -1.48
N TYR A 34 6.49 4.48 -1.28
CA TYR A 34 7.46 4.92 -2.28
C TYR A 34 8.74 4.10 -2.17
N SER A 35 9.24 3.60 -3.31
CA SER A 35 10.43 2.74 -3.35
C SER A 35 11.65 3.46 -2.76
N GLU A 36 12.38 2.77 -1.88
CA GLU A 36 13.67 3.24 -1.36
C GLU A 36 14.76 3.32 -2.45
N LYS A 37 14.56 2.62 -3.57
CA LYS A 37 15.47 2.62 -4.72
C LYS A 37 15.31 3.89 -5.56
N ALA A 38 14.23 4.65 -5.34
CA ALA A 38 13.94 5.85 -6.11
C ALA A 38 14.64 7.08 -5.53
N ILE A 39 15.46 7.72 -6.36
CA ILE A 39 16.18 8.97 -6.02
C ILE A 39 15.39 10.23 -6.40
N GLU A 40 14.26 10.07 -7.08
CA GLU A 40 13.43 11.18 -7.56
C GLU A 40 12.48 11.65 -6.46
N SER A 41 12.19 12.95 -6.46
CA SER A 41 11.16 13.56 -5.63
C SER A 41 9.76 13.20 -6.09
N ILE A 42 8.80 13.26 -5.16
CA ILE A 42 7.38 13.01 -5.45
C ILE A 42 6.69 14.35 -5.66
N SER A 43 6.33 14.65 -6.91
CA SER A 43 5.55 15.84 -7.24
C SER A 43 4.07 15.64 -6.91
N ILE A 44 3.48 16.61 -6.21
CA ILE A 44 2.06 16.62 -5.82
C ILE A 44 1.32 17.68 -6.64
N HIS A 45 0.15 17.34 -7.14
CA HIS A 45 -0.63 18.14 -8.08
C HIS A 45 -2.08 18.32 -7.60
N ASN A 46 -2.73 19.41 -8.02
CA ASN A 46 -4.16 19.62 -7.73
C ASN A 46 -5.07 18.67 -8.50
N ASN A 47 -4.68 18.28 -9.70
CA ASN A 47 -5.41 17.40 -10.62
C ASN A 47 -4.41 16.68 -11.56
N PRO A 48 -4.81 15.57 -12.20
CA PRO A 48 -4.00 14.90 -13.21
C PRO A 48 -3.52 15.87 -14.29
N ASN A 49 -2.22 15.85 -14.58
CA ASN A 49 -1.54 16.72 -15.55
C ASN A 49 -1.64 18.23 -15.26
N GLY A 50 -2.07 18.61 -14.06
CA GLY A 50 -2.12 20.01 -13.64
C GLY A 50 -0.82 20.53 -13.04
N ASN A 51 -0.88 21.75 -12.51
CA ASN A 51 0.27 22.39 -11.89
C ASN A 51 0.74 21.64 -10.64
N LYS A 52 2.06 21.51 -10.50
CA LYS A 52 2.71 21.05 -9.27
C LYS A 52 2.45 22.07 -8.16
N ILE A 53 1.98 21.61 -7.01
CA ILE A 53 1.67 22.44 -5.83
C ILE A 53 2.61 22.19 -4.65
N ALA A 54 3.24 21.01 -4.62
CA ALA A 54 4.18 20.62 -3.59
C ALA A 54 5.07 19.51 -4.10
N GLU A 55 6.10 19.20 -3.33
CA GLU A 55 7.09 18.19 -3.64
C GLU A 55 7.56 17.54 -2.35
N LEU A 56 7.73 16.22 -2.38
CA LEU A 56 8.33 15.46 -1.29
C LEU A 56 9.73 15.06 -1.71
N SER A 57 10.72 15.50 -0.93
CA SER A 57 12.11 15.09 -1.14
C SER A 57 12.28 13.60 -0.87
N PRO A 58 13.24 12.92 -1.52
CA PRO A 58 13.64 11.58 -1.12
C PRO A 58 14.00 11.52 0.36
N LEU A 59 13.58 10.45 1.04
CA LEU A 59 13.98 10.18 2.42
C LEU A 59 15.37 9.53 2.40
N ASN A 60 16.29 10.07 3.19
CA ASN A 60 17.66 9.56 3.25
C ASN A 60 17.92 8.80 4.56
N GLU A 61 17.01 8.94 5.53
CA GLU A 61 17.06 8.27 6.81
C GLU A 61 16.76 6.77 6.63
N PRO A 62 17.60 5.88 7.20
CA PRO A 62 17.33 4.46 7.18
C PRO A 62 15.97 4.15 7.81
N HIS A 63 15.27 3.18 7.23
CA HIS A 63 13.98 2.72 7.71
C HIS A 63 12.89 3.82 7.77
N CYS A 64 12.89 4.73 6.81
CA CYS A 64 11.83 5.71 6.62
C CYS A 64 11.27 5.63 5.21
N TRP A 65 9.97 5.41 5.10
CA TRP A 65 9.25 5.33 3.84
C TRP A 65 8.04 6.25 3.85
N TYR A 66 7.80 6.92 2.73
CA TYR A 66 6.48 7.48 2.47
C TYR A 66 5.50 6.36 2.23
N LYS A 67 4.42 6.35 3.02
CA LYS A 67 3.30 5.46 2.86
C LYS A 67 2.05 6.25 2.52
N PHE A 68 1.33 5.79 1.51
CA PHE A 68 0.14 6.44 0.97
C PHE A 68 -1.07 5.53 1.13
N ALA A 69 -2.22 6.14 1.44
CA ALA A 69 -3.53 5.58 1.13
C ALA A 69 -4.04 6.23 -0.14
N ILE A 70 -4.57 5.43 -1.06
CA ILE A 70 -5.04 5.89 -2.37
C ILE A 70 -6.56 5.72 -2.47
N SER A 71 -7.28 6.78 -2.81
CA SER A 71 -8.74 6.78 -2.94
C SER A 71 -9.24 6.66 -4.38
N GLU A 72 -8.43 7.04 -5.36
CA GLU A 72 -8.81 7.00 -6.78
C GLU A 72 -7.58 6.82 -7.67
N SER A 73 -7.77 6.28 -8.87
CA SER A 73 -6.74 6.31 -9.92
C SER A 73 -7.33 6.72 -11.27
N LYS A 74 -6.51 7.42 -12.07
CA LYS A 74 -6.88 7.88 -13.42
C LYS A 74 -5.63 8.08 -14.26
N ASP A 75 -5.49 7.38 -15.37
CA ASP A 75 -4.45 7.61 -16.40
C ASP A 75 -3.01 7.75 -15.85
N GLY A 76 -2.60 6.84 -14.96
CA GLY A 76 -1.28 6.85 -14.32
C GLY A 76 -1.11 7.88 -13.20
N TRP A 77 -2.22 8.44 -12.71
CA TRP A 77 -2.30 9.29 -11.54
C TRP A 77 -3.08 8.62 -10.42
N LEU A 78 -2.65 8.86 -9.18
CA LEU A 78 -3.28 8.36 -7.97
C LEU A 78 -3.70 9.54 -7.10
N LYS A 79 -4.94 9.51 -6.60
CA LYS A 79 -5.46 10.49 -5.66
C LYS A 79 -5.11 10.06 -4.24
N ILE A 80 -4.39 10.93 -3.53
CA ILE A 80 -3.98 10.73 -2.15
C ILE A 80 -5.22 10.85 -1.26
N GLU A 81 -5.46 9.84 -0.45
CA GLU A 81 -6.34 9.95 0.71
C GLU A 81 -5.56 10.45 1.91
N ASN A 82 -4.45 9.77 2.25
CA ASN A 82 -3.56 10.13 3.36
C ASN A 82 -2.10 9.82 3.00
N ILE A 83 -1.17 10.48 3.67
CA ILE A 83 0.26 10.18 3.61
C ILE A 83 0.88 10.22 5.02
N ILE A 84 1.78 9.27 5.29
CA ILE A 84 2.57 9.21 6.51
C ILE A 84 4.01 8.77 6.20
N VAL A 85 4.92 8.97 7.15
CA VAL A 85 6.30 8.48 7.12
C VAL A 85 6.54 7.52 8.27
N LEU A 86 6.92 6.29 7.98
CA LEU A 86 7.10 5.22 8.95
C LEU A 86 8.25 4.28 8.50
N PRO A 87 8.75 3.39 9.40
CA PRO A 87 8.50 3.35 10.83
C PRO A 87 9.43 4.25 11.65
N ALA A 88 10.67 4.52 11.21
CA ALA A 88 11.66 5.19 12.07
C ALA A 88 11.50 6.73 12.16
N CYS A 89 10.68 7.33 11.29
CA CYS A 89 10.48 8.78 11.20
C CYS A 89 9.10 9.21 11.75
N GLU A 90 8.69 8.71 12.92
CA GLU A 90 7.36 8.99 13.49
C GLU A 90 7.12 10.49 13.76
N GLU A 91 8.16 11.26 14.07
CA GLU A 91 8.07 12.70 14.34
C GLU A 91 7.97 13.59 13.09
N ASN A 92 7.99 12.99 11.88
CA ASN A 92 7.91 13.72 10.63
C ASN A 92 6.66 14.61 10.57
N GLU A 93 6.78 15.82 10.02
CA GLU A 93 5.67 16.79 9.91
C GLU A 93 4.42 16.22 9.22
N LEU A 94 4.59 15.30 8.26
CA LEU A 94 3.45 14.64 7.61
C LEU A 94 2.65 13.75 8.56
N ASN A 95 3.25 13.25 9.64
CA ASN A 95 2.56 12.44 10.62
C ASN A 95 1.70 13.29 11.56
N LYS A 96 1.98 14.60 11.67
CA LYS A 96 1.18 15.55 12.46
C LYS A 96 -0.10 15.94 11.73
N ASP A 97 -0.06 16.01 10.39
CA ASP A 97 -1.20 16.25 9.52
C ASP A 97 -1.22 15.27 8.35
N ILE A 98 -1.70 14.06 8.62
CA ILE A 98 -1.78 12.97 7.64
C ILE A 98 -2.68 13.28 6.43
N GLY A 99 -3.57 14.27 6.59
CA GLY A 99 -4.53 14.72 5.59
C GLY A 99 -4.05 15.91 4.76
N LYS A 100 -2.82 16.41 4.98
CA LYS A 100 -2.25 17.60 4.33
C LYS A 100 -2.44 17.63 2.81
N TYR A 101 -2.34 16.46 2.17
CA TYR A 101 -2.47 16.31 0.71
C TYR A 101 -3.69 15.49 0.28
N LYS A 102 -4.69 15.34 1.14
CA LYS A 102 -5.93 14.65 0.79
C LYS A 102 -6.59 15.27 -0.44
N GLY A 103 -7.02 14.42 -1.38
CA GLY A 103 -7.65 14.80 -2.64
C GLY A 103 -6.68 15.31 -3.71
N LYS A 104 -5.37 15.40 -3.41
CA LYS A 104 -4.32 15.77 -4.36
C LYS A 104 -3.80 14.55 -5.10
N TRP A 105 -3.04 14.77 -6.16
CA TRP A 105 -2.66 13.73 -7.10
C TRP A 105 -1.14 13.57 -7.20
N ILE A 106 -0.70 12.32 -7.32
CA ILE A 106 0.70 11.93 -7.58
C ILE A 106 0.75 10.97 -8.76
N LYS A 107 1.92 10.84 -9.39
CA LYS A 107 2.16 9.80 -10.40
C LYS A 107 2.29 8.43 -9.74
N THR A 108 1.89 7.39 -10.46
CA THR A 108 2.06 5.98 -10.04
C THR A 108 3.52 5.53 -9.95
N LYS A 109 4.43 6.28 -10.60
CA LYS A 109 5.85 5.96 -10.70
C LYS A 109 6.49 5.71 -9.33
N ASN A 110 7.24 4.61 -9.22
CA ASN A 110 7.96 4.18 -8.03
C ASN A 110 7.08 3.88 -6.78
N LEU A 111 5.76 3.78 -6.94
CA LEU A 111 4.88 3.34 -5.86
C LEU A 111 4.76 1.83 -5.88
N ILE A 112 5.00 1.22 -4.72
CA ILE A 112 5.19 -0.21 -4.56
C ILE A 112 4.12 -0.77 -3.63
N ILE A 113 3.64 -1.97 -3.99
CA ILE A 113 2.90 -2.86 -3.11
C ILE A 113 3.61 -4.20 -3.15
N ASN A 114 3.96 -4.74 -2.00
CA ASN A 114 4.47 -6.09 -1.92
C ASN A 114 3.30 -7.07 -1.87
N ILE A 115 3.52 -8.29 -2.35
CA ILE A 115 2.57 -9.39 -2.14
C ILE A 115 3.02 -10.15 -0.90
N GLY A 116 2.14 -10.20 0.10
CA GLY A 116 2.49 -10.72 1.41
C GLY A 116 2.87 -12.20 1.37
N HIS A 117 3.70 -12.65 2.30
CA HIS A 117 3.87 -14.07 2.58
C HIS A 117 2.93 -14.44 3.74
N SER A 118 1.62 -14.43 3.51
CA SER A 118 0.72 -15.01 4.49
C SER A 118 0.96 -16.51 4.45
N GLY A 119 1.59 -17.05 5.50
CA GLY A 119 1.90 -18.48 5.64
C GLY A 119 0.70 -19.42 5.53
N GLU A 120 -0.51 -18.87 5.41
CA GLU A 120 -1.76 -19.58 5.21
C GLU A 120 -2.59 -18.94 4.09
N THR A 121 -2.20 -19.17 2.84
CA THR A 121 -3.17 -19.40 1.76
C THR A 121 -2.44 -19.98 0.56
N LYS A 122 -2.33 -21.31 0.56
CA LYS A 122 -2.28 -22.06 -0.70
C LYS A 122 -3.56 -21.76 -1.44
N ILE A 123 -3.56 -20.75 -2.31
CA ILE A 123 -4.56 -20.74 -3.38
C ILE A 123 -3.96 -21.63 -4.44
N ASP A 124 -4.46 -22.85 -4.52
CA ASP A 124 -4.10 -23.73 -5.62
C ASP A 124 -4.61 -23.06 -6.91
N CYS A 125 -3.69 -22.50 -7.70
CA CYS A 125 -3.89 -22.32 -9.13
C CYS A 125 -3.78 -23.70 -9.79
N LEU A 126 -4.67 -24.62 -9.42
CA LEU A 126 -4.84 -25.86 -10.16
C LEU A 126 -5.87 -25.57 -11.24
N ILE A 127 -5.37 -25.23 -12.42
CA ILE A 127 -6.07 -25.53 -13.66
C ILE A 127 -5.04 -26.24 -14.52
N ASP A 128 -5.27 -27.53 -14.76
CA ASP A 128 -4.58 -28.32 -15.77
C ASP A 128 -4.29 -27.46 -17.00
N LYS A 129 -3.01 -27.38 -17.38
CA LYS A 129 -2.49 -26.81 -18.63
C LYS A 129 -3.44 -25.84 -19.36
N THR A 130 -3.24 -24.54 -19.16
CA THR A 130 -3.74 -23.56 -20.14
C THR A 130 -2.63 -23.20 -21.12
N ASP A 131 -2.99 -22.94 -22.37
CA ASP A 131 -2.08 -22.53 -23.45
C ASP A 131 -1.41 -21.14 -23.21
N LYS A 132 -1.65 -20.52 -22.04
CA LYS A 132 -1.26 -19.14 -21.71
C LYS A 132 -0.30 -18.98 -20.52
N GLY A 133 0.07 -20.04 -19.78
CA GLY A 133 1.09 -19.94 -18.74
C GLY A 133 0.82 -20.74 -17.45
N PHE A 134 1.85 -20.75 -16.60
CA PHE A 134 2.14 -21.69 -15.51
C PHE A 134 1.05 -21.88 -14.45
N ALA A 135 0.79 -23.14 -14.10
CA ALA A 135 0.06 -23.56 -12.90
C ALA A 135 1.06 -23.73 -11.74
N GLU A 136 1.33 -22.64 -11.00
CA GLU A 136 2.06 -22.70 -9.73
C GLU A 136 1.12 -22.33 -8.58
N ILE A 137 1.23 -23.03 -7.45
CA ILE A 137 0.52 -22.66 -6.21
C ILE A 137 1.01 -21.28 -5.78
N GLY A 138 0.11 -20.30 -5.78
CA GLY A 138 0.47 -18.89 -5.62
C GLY A 138 -0.72 -17.95 -5.59
N TYR A 139 -0.45 -16.65 -5.62
CA TYR A 139 -1.47 -15.61 -5.63
C TYR A 139 -2.08 -15.45 -7.01
N ARG A 140 -3.42 -15.40 -7.06
CA ARG A 140 -4.17 -15.16 -8.29
C ARG A 140 -4.20 -13.67 -8.62
N PHE A 141 -3.84 -13.35 -9.85
CA PHE A 141 -4.06 -12.04 -10.44
C PHE A 141 -5.17 -12.13 -11.47
N TYR A 142 -6.07 -11.17 -11.43
CA TYR A 142 -7.28 -11.16 -12.22
C TYR A 142 -7.17 -10.18 -13.39
N SER A 143 -7.88 -10.47 -14.47
CA SER A 143 -7.98 -9.59 -15.65
C SER A 143 -8.77 -8.31 -15.35
N GLU A 144 -9.75 -8.39 -14.44
CA GLU A 144 -10.58 -7.28 -13.96
C GLU A 144 -10.61 -7.25 -12.42
N PRO A 145 -10.98 -6.11 -11.78
CA PRO A 145 -11.03 -5.99 -10.32
C PRO A 145 -12.25 -6.68 -9.70
N THR A 146 -12.41 -7.97 -9.98
CA THR A 146 -13.47 -8.83 -9.45
C THR A 146 -13.02 -10.29 -9.45
N ILE A 147 -13.40 -11.02 -8.41
CA ILE A 147 -13.10 -12.45 -8.25
C ILE A 147 -13.75 -13.32 -9.33
N ASN A 148 -14.76 -12.79 -10.03
CA ASN A 148 -15.50 -13.50 -11.06
C ASN A 148 -14.86 -13.37 -12.45
N SER A 149 -13.78 -12.60 -12.60
CA SER A 149 -13.10 -12.42 -13.87
C SER A 149 -12.07 -13.52 -14.13
N GLU A 150 -11.59 -13.61 -15.37
CA GLU A 150 -10.53 -14.55 -15.72
C GLU A 150 -9.26 -14.29 -14.92
N ILE A 151 -8.60 -15.36 -14.48
CA ILE A 151 -7.26 -15.29 -13.89
C ILE A 151 -6.28 -14.94 -15.01
N ALA A 152 -5.62 -13.79 -14.89
CA ALA A 152 -4.61 -13.33 -15.83
C ALA A 152 -3.31 -14.14 -15.71
N PHE A 153 -2.86 -14.40 -14.47
CA PHE A 153 -1.69 -15.22 -14.16
C PHE A 153 -1.64 -15.56 -12.66
N CYS A 154 -0.72 -16.45 -12.29
CA CYS A 154 -0.41 -16.78 -10.90
C CYS A 154 1.07 -16.58 -10.61
N LEU A 155 1.39 -16.19 -9.38
CA LEU A 155 2.78 -16.09 -8.93
C LEU A 155 2.97 -16.61 -7.51
N LYS A 156 4.08 -17.32 -7.30
CA LYS A 156 4.47 -17.86 -6.00
C LYS A 156 5.43 -16.93 -5.27
N GLY A 157 5.29 -16.87 -3.95
CA GLY A 157 6.26 -16.26 -3.05
C GLY A 157 6.08 -14.76 -2.86
N TYR A 158 7.05 -14.16 -2.17
CA TYR A 158 7.11 -12.72 -1.96
C TYR A 158 7.56 -12.03 -3.23
N ILE A 159 6.80 -11.03 -3.67
CA ILE A 159 7.08 -10.27 -4.89
C ILE A 159 6.88 -8.79 -4.61
N GLU A 160 7.89 -8.00 -4.96
CA GLU A 160 7.80 -6.54 -5.06
C GLU A 160 7.10 -6.18 -6.38
N SER A 161 6.11 -5.29 -6.32
CA SER A 161 5.34 -4.92 -7.51
C SER A 161 5.05 -3.42 -7.58
N GLU A 162 4.99 -2.88 -8.79
CA GLU A 162 4.65 -1.48 -9.02
C GLU A 162 3.12 -1.32 -9.08
N LEU A 163 2.58 -0.38 -8.30
CA LEU A 163 1.18 0.01 -8.36
C LEU A 163 0.94 0.85 -9.62
N ILE A 164 0.03 0.41 -10.49
CA ILE A 164 -0.30 1.15 -11.73
C ILE A 164 -1.70 1.75 -11.74
N ALA A 165 -2.65 1.18 -11.00
CA ALA A 165 -4.02 1.69 -10.87
C ALA A 165 -4.74 1.07 -9.67
N ILE A 166 -5.88 1.62 -9.29
CA ILE A 166 -6.79 1.06 -8.29
C ILE A 166 -8.25 1.11 -8.75
N ASN A 167 -9.06 0.20 -8.23
CA ASN A 167 -10.52 0.22 -8.34
C ASN A 167 -11.11 -0.27 -7.02
N GLY A 168 -11.66 0.65 -6.22
CA GLY A 168 -12.01 0.36 -4.84
C GLY A 168 -10.79 -0.14 -4.05
N THR A 169 -10.90 -1.33 -3.47
CA THR A 169 -9.80 -1.96 -2.71
C THR A 169 -8.90 -2.86 -3.57
N TRP A 170 -9.15 -2.94 -4.87
CA TRP A 170 -8.32 -3.71 -5.80
C TRP A 170 -7.14 -2.89 -6.29
N ALA A 171 -5.96 -3.50 -6.29
CA ALA A 171 -4.74 -2.91 -6.82
C ALA A 171 -4.40 -3.56 -8.17
N LYS A 172 -4.22 -2.75 -9.21
CA LYS A 172 -3.61 -3.21 -10.46
C LYS A 172 -2.11 -3.07 -10.34
N LEU A 173 -1.40 -4.17 -10.53
CA LEU A 173 0.04 -4.28 -10.25
C LEU A 173 0.78 -4.67 -11.52
N LYS A 174 1.99 -4.12 -11.67
CA LYS A 174 2.96 -4.50 -12.70
C LYS A 174 4.12 -5.21 -12.02
N ILE A 175 4.43 -6.41 -12.48
CA ILE A 175 5.40 -7.31 -11.88
C ILE A 175 6.41 -7.73 -12.92
N LYS A 176 7.69 -7.67 -12.56
CA LYS A 176 8.77 -8.25 -13.36
C LYS A 176 9.21 -9.58 -12.73
N HIS A 177 9.02 -10.68 -13.46
CA HIS A 177 9.41 -12.01 -13.01
C HIS A 177 10.06 -12.79 -14.16
N ASN A 178 11.26 -13.32 -13.94
CA ASN A 178 12.09 -13.99 -14.97
C ASN A 178 12.18 -13.17 -16.26
N GLU A 179 12.54 -11.89 -16.12
CA GLU A 179 12.69 -10.92 -17.21
C GLU A 179 11.42 -10.57 -18.01
N LYS A 180 10.28 -11.20 -17.70
CA LYS A 180 8.98 -10.90 -18.29
C LYS A 180 8.18 -9.97 -17.39
N GLU A 181 7.37 -9.14 -18.02
CA GLU A 181 6.45 -8.24 -17.34
C GLU A 181 5.03 -8.82 -17.37
N TYR A 182 4.37 -8.78 -16.21
CA TYR A 182 2.99 -9.24 -16.00
C TYR A 182 2.18 -8.11 -15.37
N VAL A 183 0.92 -8.00 -15.78
CA VAL A 183 0.00 -6.97 -15.27
C VAL A 183 -1.35 -7.57 -14.94
N GLY A 184 -1.83 -7.35 -13.72
CA GLY A 184 -3.11 -7.89 -13.26
C GLY A 184 -3.62 -7.25 -11.99
N TRP A 185 -4.85 -7.59 -11.62
CA TRP A 185 -5.53 -7.07 -10.43
C TRP A 185 -5.39 -8.03 -9.24
N LEU A 186 -5.10 -7.47 -8.07
CA LEU A 186 -4.91 -8.20 -6.82
C LEU A 186 -5.92 -7.75 -5.76
N GLU A 187 -6.56 -8.73 -5.11
CA GLU A 187 -7.47 -8.50 -3.98
C GLU A 187 -6.75 -7.91 -2.76
N ARG A 188 -7.47 -7.11 -1.97
CA ARG A 188 -6.95 -6.43 -0.77
C ARG A 188 -6.20 -7.35 0.18
N LYS A 189 -6.77 -8.51 0.50
CA LYS A 189 -6.23 -9.45 1.49
C LYS A 189 -4.83 -9.98 1.16
N TYR A 190 -4.38 -9.85 -0.08
CA TYR A 190 -3.05 -10.28 -0.54
C TYR A 190 -2.06 -9.11 -0.69
N GLN A 191 -2.52 -7.87 -0.52
CA GLN A 191 -1.70 -6.66 -0.65
C GLN A 191 -0.92 -6.39 0.64
N CYS A 192 0.34 -5.97 0.49
CA CYS A 192 1.22 -5.64 1.60
C CYS A 192 2.01 -4.37 1.34
N ALA A 193 1.58 -3.27 1.96
CA ALA A 193 2.21 -1.96 1.85
C ALA A 193 3.13 -1.64 3.03
N TYR A 194 3.88 -2.64 3.50
CA TYR A 194 4.72 -2.54 4.70
C TYR A 194 6.10 -3.17 4.42
N PRO A 195 7.04 -2.46 3.78
CA PRO A 195 8.34 -3.03 3.42
C PRO A 195 9.23 -3.38 4.63
N TRP A 196 8.89 -2.89 5.83
CA TRP A 196 9.65 -3.07 7.06
C TRP A 196 9.11 -4.15 8.00
N THR A 197 8.00 -4.81 7.70
CA THR A 197 7.40 -5.80 8.60
C THR A 197 6.62 -6.87 7.86
N THR A 198 6.25 -7.92 8.58
CA THR A 198 5.33 -8.95 8.08
C THR A 198 3.96 -8.33 7.81
N CYS A 199 3.34 -8.76 6.73
CA CYS A 199 2.09 -8.18 6.26
C CYS A 199 0.94 -8.46 7.25
N PRO A 200 0.11 -7.45 7.57
CA PRO A 200 -1.10 -7.70 8.33
C PRO A 200 -2.01 -8.64 7.53
N VAL A 201 -2.48 -9.71 8.18
CA VAL A 201 -3.52 -10.58 7.61
C VAL A 201 -4.85 -9.86 7.77
N TYR A 202 -5.54 -9.63 6.66
CA TYR A 202 -6.91 -9.09 6.67
C TYR A 202 -7.86 -10.26 6.43
N ASP A 203 -8.63 -10.62 7.47
CA ASP A 203 -9.73 -11.59 7.39
C ASP A 203 -10.94 -11.02 6.63
#